data_AF-A0A948UHJ7-F1
#
_entry.id   AF-A0A948UHJ7-F1
#
_cell.length_a   1.000
_cell.length_b   1.000
_cell.length_c   1.000
_cell.angle_alpha   90.00
_cell.angle_beta   90.00
_cell.angle_gamma   90.00
#
_symmetry.space_group_name_H-M   'P 1'
#
loop_
_entity.id
_entity.type
_entity.pdbx_description
1 polymer ?
#
loop_
_entity_poly.entity_id
_entity_poly.type
_entity_poly.pdbx_seq_one_letter_code
_entity_poly.pdbx_strand_id
1 'polypeptide(L)'
;MGSKKKEKEAKEKPLEKMTAKELREVALAIPDITGVHGMNKAELINAIKLAKGIEIESGKKTSSEVREIKKKIGELKAKRGTFLESNDNKMAAIYKRRIIRLKKKTRKAA
;
A
#
# COMPACT_ATOMS: atom_id res chain seq x y z
N MET A 1 -7.66 -34.83 9.60
CA MET A 1 -8.14 -34.37 8.28
C MET A 1 -9.31 -33.43 8.53
N GLY A 2 -9.19 -32.12 8.64
CA GLY A 2 -8.52 -31.18 7.76
C GLY A 2 -9.54 -30.06 7.48
N SER A 3 -9.18 -28.82 7.83
CA SER A 3 -9.71 -27.63 7.12
C SER A 3 -11.19 -27.22 7.33
N LYS A 4 -11.68 -27.02 8.56
CA LYS A 4 -12.98 -26.33 8.78
C LYS A 4 -13.03 -25.25 9.87
N LYS A 5 -11.89 -24.92 10.50
CA LYS A 5 -11.78 -23.85 11.53
C LYS A 5 -11.36 -22.48 10.96
N LYS A 6 -11.76 -22.16 9.72
CA LYS A 6 -11.29 -20.96 8.99
C LYS A 6 -12.36 -19.89 8.71
N GLU A 7 -13.58 -20.00 9.23
CA GLU A 7 -14.71 -19.20 8.69
C GLU A 7 -15.70 -18.60 9.70
N LYS A 8 -15.43 -18.58 11.01
CA LYS A 8 -16.39 -17.98 11.95
C LYS A 8 -15.71 -17.01 12.91
N GLU A 9 -16.24 -15.79 12.90
CA GLU A 9 -15.93 -14.62 13.74
C GLU A 9 -14.65 -13.89 13.31
N ALA A 10 -14.66 -12.69 12.73
CA ALA A 10 -15.52 -11.55 12.99
C ALA A 10 -15.84 -10.78 11.70
N LYS A 11 -17.10 -10.88 11.27
CA LYS A 11 -17.75 -9.87 10.42
C LYS A 11 -18.08 -8.63 11.27
N GLU A 12 -17.07 -8.03 11.88
CA GLU A 12 -17.20 -6.70 12.46
C GLU A 12 -16.57 -5.72 11.48
N LYS A 13 -17.20 -4.55 11.33
CA LYS A 13 -16.84 -3.51 10.36
C LYS A 13 -15.31 -3.42 10.20
N PRO A 14 -14.76 -3.33 8.97
CA PRO A 14 -13.31 -3.15 8.82
C PRO A 14 -12.87 -1.97 9.68
N LEU A 15 -11.79 -2.12 10.46
CA LEU A 15 -11.32 -1.14 11.46
C LEU A 15 -11.19 0.29 10.88
N GLU A 16 -10.94 0.38 9.58
CA GLU A 16 -10.84 1.64 8.82
C GLU A 16 -12.16 2.41 8.73
N LYS A 17 -13.30 1.71 8.80
CA LYS A 17 -14.66 2.26 8.79
C LYS A 17 -15.21 2.54 10.19
N MET A 18 -14.56 2.05 11.25
CA MET A 18 -14.96 2.37 12.62
C MET A 18 -14.69 3.84 12.93
N THR A 19 -15.51 4.41 13.79
CA THR A 19 -15.33 5.75 14.33
C THR A 19 -14.25 5.75 15.41
N ALA A 20 -13.69 6.91 15.72
CA ALA A 20 -12.65 7.01 16.74
C ALA A 20 -13.11 6.55 18.13
N LYS A 21 -14.42 6.64 18.44
CA LYS A 21 -14.99 6.15 19.71
C LYS A 21 -14.99 4.61 19.77
N GLU A 22 -15.51 3.97 18.73
CA GLU A 22 -15.51 2.50 18.59
C GLU A 22 -14.06 1.94 18.65
N LEU A 23 -13.10 2.62 18.01
CA LEU A 23 -11.68 2.21 18.07
C LEU A 23 -11.09 2.36 19.48
N ARG A 24 -11.48 3.37 20.26
CA ARG A 24 -11.00 3.52 21.64
C ARG A 24 -11.56 2.44 22.57
N GLU A 25 -12.84 2.09 22.42
CA GLU A 25 -13.45 1.02 23.22
C GLU A 25 -12.78 -0.33 22.94
N VAL A 26 -12.52 -0.64 21.67
CA VAL A 26 -11.78 -1.85 21.27
C VAL A 26 -10.34 -1.82 21.78
N ALA A 27 -9.69 -0.66 21.80
CA ALA A 27 -8.34 -0.53 22.33
C ALA A 27 -8.27 -0.63 23.87
N LEU A 28 -9.28 -0.13 24.59
CA LEU A 28 -9.38 -0.27 26.06
C LEU A 28 -9.65 -1.71 26.50
N ALA A 29 -10.34 -2.50 25.69
CA ALA A 29 -10.56 -3.92 25.95
C ALA A 29 -9.28 -4.76 25.81
N ILE A 30 -8.23 -4.21 25.21
CA ILE A 30 -6.94 -4.86 25.01
C ILE A 30 -5.95 -4.30 26.04
N PRO A 31 -5.49 -5.10 27.02
CA PRO A 31 -4.61 -4.63 28.08
C PRO A 31 -3.23 -4.19 27.59
N ASP A 32 -2.85 -4.56 26.36
CA ASP A 32 -1.56 -4.23 25.75
C ASP A 32 -1.48 -2.81 25.17
N ILE A 33 -2.61 -2.08 25.08
CA ILE A 33 -2.64 -0.73 24.49
C ILE A 33 -2.84 0.33 25.58
N THR A 34 -1.74 0.93 26.05
CA THR A 34 -1.77 2.08 26.98
C THR A 34 -1.81 3.41 26.22
N GLY A 35 -2.55 4.40 26.71
CA GLY A 35 -2.57 5.75 26.11
C GLY A 35 -3.65 5.98 25.04
N VAL A 36 -4.71 5.14 25.02
CA VAL A 36 -5.82 5.14 24.04
C VAL A 36 -6.45 6.52 23.81
N HIS A 37 -6.55 7.35 24.84
CA HIS A 37 -7.17 8.68 24.74
C HIS A 37 -6.32 9.70 23.96
N GLY A 38 -5.00 9.50 23.87
CA GLY A 38 -4.07 10.38 23.15
C GLY A 38 -3.78 9.96 21.70
N MET A 39 -4.24 8.79 21.27
CA MET A 39 -3.93 8.26 19.94
C MET A 39 -4.88 8.77 18.86
N ASN A 40 -4.31 9.11 17.70
CA ASN A 40 -5.08 9.45 16.50
C ASN A 40 -5.78 8.22 15.92
N LYS A 41 -6.80 8.41 15.07
CA LYS A 41 -7.56 7.31 14.45
C LYS A 41 -6.65 6.28 13.75
N ALA A 42 -5.63 6.74 13.02
CA ALA A 42 -4.68 5.86 12.34
C ALA A 42 -3.79 5.07 13.31
N GLU A 43 -3.39 5.68 14.42
CA GLU A 43 -2.58 5.05 15.47
C GLU A 43 -3.38 4.00 16.22
N LEU A 44 -4.65 4.27 16.55
CA LEU A 44 -5.57 3.31 17.15
C LEU A 44 -5.76 2.08 16.26
N ILE A 45 -5.95 2.28 14.95
CA ILE A 45 -6.08 1.17 13.99
C ILE A 45 -4.81 0.31 13.99
N ASN A 46 -3.63 0.95 14.01
CA ASN A 46 -2.35 0.23 14.03
C ASN A 46 -2.13 -0.52 15.35
N ALA A 47 -2.42 0.11 16.49
CA ALA A 47 -2.31 -0.50 17.81
C ALA A 47 -3.22 -1.72 17.95
N ILE A 48 -4.47 -1.62 17.48
CA ILE A 48 -5.43 -2.73 17.48
C ILE A 48 -4.99 -3.84 16.51
N LYS A 49 -4.46 -3.50 15.32
CA LYS A 49 -3.92 -4.48 14.36
C LYS A 49 -2.71 -5.23 14.95
N LEU A 50 -1.80 -4.52 15.62
CA LEU A 50 -0.64 -5.09 16.33
C LEU A 50 -1.06 -6.04 17.44
N ALA A 51 -1.97 -5.60 18.32
CA ALA A 51 -2.44 -6.41 19.44
C ALA A 51 -3.26 -7.63 19.01
N LYS A 52 -3.98 -7.55 17.88
CA LYS A 52 -4.72 -8.68 17.31
C LYS A 52 -3.83 -9.64 16.49
N GLY A 53 -2.52 -9.41 16.42
CA GLY A 53 -1.57 -10.27 15.70
C GLY A 53 -1.82 -10.32 14.19
N ILE A 54 -2.54 -9.33 13.63
CA ILE A 54 -2.71 -9.22 12.19
C ILE A 54 -1.48 -8.49 11.68
N GLU A 55 -0.64 -9.19 10.92
CA GLU A 55 0.51 -8.62 10.24
C GLU A 55 0.08 -7.32 9.56
N ILE A 56 0.68 -6.22 10.01
CA ILE A 56 0.53 -4.94 9.35
C ILE A 56 1.14 -5.14 7.97
N GLU A 57 0.30 -5.33 6.94
CA GLU A 57 0.69 -4.98 5.58
C GLU A 57 0.99 -3.49 5.63
N SER A 58 2.28 -3.18 5.86
CA SER A 58 2.78 -1.85 6.12
C SER A 58 2.51 -0.98 4.92
N GLY A 59 1.39 -0.27 4.97
CA GLY A 59 0.99 0.79 4.06
C GLY A 59 1.87 2.04 4.17
N LYS A 60 3.15 1.91 4.50
CA LYS A 60 4.14 2.97 4.30
C LYS A 60 4.89 2.69 3.00
N LYS A 61 4.15 2.73 1.90
CA LYS A 61 4.71 2.60 0.55
C LYS A 61 5.15 3.99 0.06
N THR A 62 6.32 4.44 0.47
CA THR A 62 6.87 5.71 -0.03
C THR A 62 8.20 5.52 -0.76
N SER A 63 9.10 4.68 -0.24
CA SER A 63 10.41 4.42 -0.87
C SER A 63 10.40 3.22 -1.83
N SER A 64 9.70 2.14 -1.49
CA SER A 64 9.61 0.92 -2.30
C SER A 64 8.92 1.17 -3.65
N GLU A 65 7.83 1.95 -3.64
CA GLU A 65 7.11 2.34 -4.85
C GLU A 65 7.97 3.15 -5.82
N VAL A 66 8.81 4.07 -5.33
CA VAL A 66 9.73 4.83 -6.19
C VAL A 66 10.75 3.90 -6.86
N ARG A 67 11.26 2.90 -6.13
CA ARG A 67 12.19 1.89 -6.68
C ARG A 67 11.51 1.04 -7.75
N GLU A 68 10.27 0.63 -7.55
CA GLU A 68 9.47 -0.10 -8.55
C GLU A 68 9.19 0.74 -9.80
N ILE A 69 8.87 2.03 -9.65
CA ILE A 69 8.67 2.93 -10.79
C ILE A 69 9.97 3.08 -11.58
N LYS A 70 11.14 3.16 -10.92
CA LYS A 70 12.44 3.20 -11.59
C LYS A 70 12.73 1.92 -12.38
N LYS A 71 12.38 0.72 -11.86
CA LYS A 71 12.47 -0.54 -12.61
C LYS A 71 11.61 -0.51 -13.88
N LYS A 72 10.34 -0.11 -13.75
CA LYS A 72 9.41 0.05 -14.90
C LYS A 72 9.95 1.04 -15.95
N ILE A 73 10.62 2.11 -15.53
CA ILE A 73 11.25 3.06 -16.47
C ILE A 73 12.38 2.37 -17.27
N GLY A 74 13.18 1.52 -16.63
CA GLY A 74 14.23 0.74 -17.30
C GLY A 74 13.66 -0.18 -18.39
N GLU A 75 12.64 -0.95 -18.06
CA GLU A 75 11.95 -1.84 -19.01
C GLU A 75 11.36 -1.08 -20.21
N LEU A 76 10.73 0.07 -19.97
CA LEU A 76 10.14 0.88 -21.04
C LEU A 76 11.21 1.54 -21.92
N LYS A 77 12.41 1.82 -21.41
CA LYS A 77 13.53 2.29 -22.24
C LYS A 77 14.02 1.21 -23.18
N ALA A 78 14.17 -0.02 -22.70
CA ALA A 78 14.55 -1.17 -23.52
C ALA A 78 13.53 -1.38 -24.65
N LYS A 79 12.23 -1.43 -24.30
CA LYS A 79 11.14 -1.52 -25.29
C LYS A 79 11.16 -0.35 -26.28
N ARG A 80 11.43 0.87 -25.84
CA ARG A 80 11.57 2.00 -26.76
C ARG A 80 12.73 1.79 -27.74
N GLY A 81 13.84 1.22 -27.31
CA GLY A 81 14.99 0.89 -28.18
C GLY A 81 14.59 -0.04 -29.32
N THR A 82 13.89 -1.13 -28.99
CA THR A 82 13.44 -2.11 -30.01
C THR A 82 12.50 -1.49 -31.04
N PHE A 83 11.60 -0.58 -30.63
CA PHE A 83 10.70 0.11 -31.57
C PHE A 83 11.40 1.18 -32.40
N LEU A 84 12.53 1.74 -31.92
CA LEU A 84 13.35 2.64 -32.73
C LEU A 84 14.11 1.85 -33.80
N GLU A 85 14.65 0.68 -33.46
CA GLU A 85 15.30 -0.23 -34.40
C GLU A 85 14.32 -0.73 -35.47
N SER A 86 13.07 -1.02 -35.10
CA SER A 86 12.02 -1.46 -36.03
C SER A 86 11.36 -0.31 -36.81
N ASN A 87 11.89 0.93 -36.74
CA ASN A 87 11.32 2.14 -37.34
C ASN A 87 9.85 2.44 -36.97
N ASP A 88 9.33 1.84 -35.89
CA ASP A 88 7.99 2.14 -35.39
C ASP A 88 8.03 3.39 -34.49
N ASN A 89 8.08 4.54 -35.17
CA ASN A 89 8.11 5.85 -34.55
C ASN A 89 6.87 6.13 -33.69
N LYS A 90 5.72 5.53 -34.02
CA LYS A 90 4.45 5.70 -33.29
C LYS A 90 4.58 5.05 -31.91
N MET A 91 5.02 3.79 -31.87
CA MET A 91 5.22 3.08 -30.61
C MET A 91 6.35 3.71 -29.80
N ALA A 92 7.48 4.05 -30.42
CA ALA A 92 8.58 4.75 -29.74
C ALA A 92 8.13 6.06 -29.05
N ALA A 93 7.24 6.84 -29.69
CA ALA A 93 6.67 8.06 -29.12
C ALA A 93 5.73 7.77 -27.94
N ILE A 94 4.92 6.71 -28.00
CA ILE A 94 4.06 6.28 -26.88
C ILE A 94 4.92 5.90 -25.66
N TYR A 95 5.97 5.12 -25.86
CA TYR A 95 6.88 4.73 -24.77
C TYR A 95 7.63 5.93 -24.20
N LYS A 96 8.08 6.89 -25.03
CA LYS A 96 8.66 8.17 -24.57
C LYS A 96 7.71 8.91 -23.62
N ARG A 97 6.43 9.06 -24.00
CA ARG A 97 5.41 9.71 -23.15
C ARG A 97 5.18 8.97 -21.84
N ARG A 98 5.10 7.63 -21.86
CA ARG A 98 4.96 6.80 -20.65
C ARG A 98 6.15 6.98 -19.70
N ILE A 99 7.37 6.97 -20.22
CA ILE A 99 8.60 7.22 -19.45
C ILE A 99 8.55 8.60 -18.79
N ILE A 100 8.16 9.65 -19.53
CA ILE A 100 8.05 11.01 -18.98
C ILE A 100 7.05 11.07 -17.82
N ARG A 101 5.87 10.45 -17.96
CA ARG A 101 4.86 10.41 -16.89
C ARG A 101 5.38 9.70 -15.65
N LEU A 102 6.06 8.57 -15.81
CA LEU A 102 6.64 7.83 -14.68
C LEU A 102 7.75 8.62 -13.99
N LYS A 103 8.63 9.31 -14.75
CA LYS A 103 9.63 10.24 -14.18
C LYS A 103 8.98 11.39 -13.41
N LYS A 104 7.84 11.91 -13.88
CA LYS A 104 7.08 12.94 -13.15
C LYS A 104 6.49 12.36 -11.85
N LYS A 105 5.96 11.13 -11.88
CA LYS A 105 5.47 10.45 -10.66
C LYS A 105 6.59 10.25 -9.63
N THR A 106 7.79 9.82 -10.03
CA THR A 106 8.91 9.67 -9.09
C THR A 106 9.36 10.98 -8.47
N ARG A 107 9.27 12.10 -9.18
CA ARG A 107 9.61 13.44 -8.63
C ARG A 107 8.55 14.00 -7.69
N LYS A 108 7.30 13.52 -7.77
CA LYS A 108 6.21 13.92 -6.88
C LYS A 108 6.15 13.09 -5.60
N ALA A 109 6.69 11.88 -5.64
CA ALA A 109 6.69 10.93 -4.53
C ALA A 109 7.99 10.97 -3.70
N ALA A 110 9.01 11.67 -4.18
CA ALA A 110 10.24 12.00 -3.45
C ALA A 110 10.09 13.39 -2.85
#